data_AF-A0A6P7K4L5-F1
#
_entry.id   AF-A0A6P7K4L5-F1
#
_cell.length_a   1.000
_cell.length_b   1.000
_cell.length_c   1.000
_cell.angle_alpha   90.00
_cell.angle_beta   90.00
_cell.angle_gamma   90.00
#
_symmetry.space_group_name_H-M   'P 1'
#
loop_
_entity.id
_entity.type
_entity.pdbx_description
1 polymer ?
#
loop_
_entity_poly.entity_id
_entity_poly.type
_entity_poly.pdbx_seq_one_letter_code
_entity_poly.pdbx_strand_id
1 'polypeptide(L)'
;MFVFVMVALLICTEAPGSSAVTPVFVQTGQDVFLDVNEADVPEEFVVFLWRFNGRNNLVSVSPKSKPNILGDYTGRIELSEKKYSVTLKNLQNTDSGVYTARLTTDVVKTLAEYKVTVQDPVSPVGLTVDSVSPSSDSCNLTVTCSSVDSHISSTFTCDDTTCSQEGGERSEVTKSGASLQVYHLSNASIICNHSNQVSWTQDMTKNIWVFCPLRCVAGAESHTSVCVVKTVVFSVGLVIMVSAVITVHLMEKIKKKN
;
A
#
# COMPACT_ATOMS: atom_id res chain seq x y z
N MET A 1 25.45 40.65 8.01
CA MET A 1 24.91 39.76 6.96
C MET A 1 25.05 38.34 7.47
N PHE A 2 24.14 37.95 8.37
CA PHE A 2 23.00 37.05 8.08
C PHE A 2 23.37 35.58 8.29
N VAL A 3 23.51 35.15 9.55
CA VAL A 3 23.29 33.73 9.92
C VAL A 3 22.83 33.65 11.39
N PHE A 4 21.68 34.25 11.71
CA PHE A 4 20.83 33.73 12.79
C PHE A 4 19.81 32.84 12.11
N VAL A 5 20.19 31.59 11.85
CA VAL A 5 19.26 30.55 11.41
C VAL A 5 18.41 30.23 12.63
N MET A 6 17.20 30.78 12.63
CA MET A 6 16.11 30.43 13.53
C MET A 6 15.91 28.92 13.46
N VAL A 7 16.48 28.19 14.42
CA VAL A 7 16.01 26.84 14.76
C VAL A 7 14.65 27.04 15.41
N ALA A 8 13.63 27.21 14.57
CA ALA A 8 12.25 27.04 14.97
C ALA A 8 12.07 25.55 15.27
N LEU A 9 12.34 25.18 16.52
CA LEU A 9 11.77 24.00 17.13
C LEU A 9 10.27 24.06 16.85
N LEU A 10 9.80 23.19 15.94
CA LEU A 10 8.41 22.78 15.83
C LEU A 10 8.04 22.07 17.14
N ILE A 11 7.86 22.87 18.19
CA ILE A 11 7.02 22.49 19.31
C ILE A 11 5.63 22.54 18.71
N CYS A 12 5.10 21.36 18.36
CA CYS A 12 3.68 21.20 18.12
C CYS A 12 2.96 21.54 19.43
N THR A 13 2.70 22.83 19.64
CA THR A 13 1.72 23.28 20.61
C THR A 13 0.39 22.74 20.11
N GLU A 14 -0.11 21.69 20.76
CA GLU A 14 -1.49 21.25 20.60
C GLU A 14 -2.38 22.47 20.78
N ALA A 15 -3.03 22.90 19.70
CA ALA A 15 -4.03 23.93 19.79
C ALA A 15 -5.21 23.35 20.60
N PRO A 16 -5.62 23.99 21.71
CA PRO A 16 -6.81 23.57 22.44
C PRO A 16 -8.02 24.00 21.62
N GLY A 17 -8.64 23.07 20.89
CA GLY A 17 -9.91 23.37 20.22
C GLY A 17 -10.18 22.61 18.93
N SER A 18 -10.35 21.29 19.03
CA SER A 18 -11.34 20.50 18.30
C SER A 18 -11.18 19.08 18.82
N SER A 19 -12.14 18.54 19.59
CA SER A 19 -12.14 17.11 19.94
C SER A 19 -12.40 16.32 18.65
N ALA A 20 -11.35 16.15 17.84
CA ALA A 20 -11.39 15.31 16.66
C ALA A 20 -11.56 13.88 17.15
N VAL A 21 -12.67 13.26 16.75
CA VAL A 21 -12.92 11.85 17.05
C VAL A 21 -11.77 11.01 16.51
N THR A 22 -11.14 10.20 17.35
CA THR A 22 -9.98 9.39 16.97
C THR A 22 -10.42 8.25 16.04
N PRO A 23 -9.99 8.20 14.76
CA PRO A 23 -10.35 7.10 13.88
C PRO A 23 -9.54 5.84 14.24
N VAL A 24 -10.20 4.69 14.28
CA VAL A 24 -9.57 3.39 14.52
C VAL A 24 -10.08 2.40 13.49
N PHE A 25 -9.17 1.75 12.76
CA PHE A 25 -9.52 0.74 11.75
C PHE A 25 -9.15 -0.63 12.28
N VAL A 26 -10.08 -1.58 12.18
CA VAL A 26 -9.94 -2.92 12.75
C VAL A 26 -10.36 -3.93 11.70
N GLN A 27 -9.56 -4.98 11.51
CA GLN A 27 -9.96 -6.07 10.61
C GLN A 27 -11.09 -6.89 11.25
N THR A 28 -12.07 -7.32 10.45
CA THR A 28 -13.16 -8.19 10.92
C THR A 28 -12.62 -9.40 11.68
N GLY A 29 -13.23 -9.69 12.83
CA GLY A 29 -12.86 -10.76 13.74
C GLY A 29 -11.70 -10.45 14.69
N GLN A 30 -11.05 -9.30 14.58
CA GLN A 30 -9.99 -8.87 15.50
C GLN A 30 -10.56 -8.12 16.72
N ASP A 31 -9.71 -7.95 17.73
CA ASP A 31 -9.99 -7.22 18.94
C ASP A 31 -9.44 -5.78 18.85
N VAL A 32 -10.01 -4.84 19.61
CA VAL A 32 -9.49 -3.47 19.71
C VAL A 32 -9.53 -2.96 21.13
N PHE A 33 -8.45 -2.31 21.55
CA PHE A 33 -8.35 -1.63 22.84
C PHE A 33 -8.68 -0.15 22.67
N LEU A 34 -9.67 0.33 23.43
CA LEU A 34 -10.07 1.72 23.50
C LEU A 34 -9.67 2.26 24.87
N ASP A 35 -8.77 3.23 24.86
CA ASP A 35 -8.14 3.74 26.06
C ASP A 35 -8.90 4.91 26.68
N VAL A 36 -8.77 5.06 27.99
CA VAL A 36 -9.15 6.26 28.73
C VAL A 36 -7.97 6.60 29.62
N ASN A 37 -7.44 7.81 29.43
CA ASN A 37 -6.37 8.32 30.27
C ASN A 37 -6.87 8.43 31.73
N GLU A 38 -6.26 7.64 32.61
CA GLU A 38 -6.65 7.55 34.02
C GLU A 38 -6.51 8.89 34.75
N ALA A 39 -5.56 9.74 34.33
CA ALA A 39 -5.37 11.06 34.93
C ALA A 39 -6.59 11.98 34.74
N ASP A 40 -7.42 11.71 33.73
CA ASP A 40 -8.63 12.47 33.43
C ASP A 40 -9.86 11.96 34.21
N VAL A 41 -9.70 10.88 34.99
CA VAL A 41 -10.75 10.31 35.84
C VAL A 41 -10.57 10.79 37.29
N PRO A 42 -11.44 11.66 37.82
CA PRO A 42 -11.40 12.09 39.21
C PRO A 42 -11.77 10.95 40.16
N GLU A 43 -11.33 11.05 41.42
CA GLU A 43 -11.65 10.07 42.46
C GLU A 43 -13.17 9.99 42.75
N GLU A 44 -13.86 11.13 42.71
CA GLU A 44 -15.30 11.21 42.94
C GLU A 44 -16.07 11.45 41.63
N PHE A 45 -16.95 10.52 41.30
CA PHE A 45 -17.88 10.62 40.18
C PHE A 45 -19.16 9.82 40.48
N VAL A 46 -20.24 10.17 39.78
CA VAL A 46 -21.54 9.48 39.90
C VAL A 46 -21.53 8.19 39.10
N VAL A 47 -21.19 8.29 37.80
CA VAL A 47 -21.15 7.13 36.90
C VAL A 47 -20.20 7.36 35.73
N PHE A 48 -19.48 6.32 35.33
CA PHE A 48 -18.72 6.23 34.10
C PHE A 48 -19.43 5.28 33.13
N LEU A 49 -19.51 5.67 31.86
CA LEU A 49 -20.20 4.93 30.81
C LEU A 49 -19.36 4.85 29.53
N TRP A 50 -19.27 3.66 28.94
CA TRP A 50 -19.01 3.53 27.51
C TRP A 50 -20.33 3.51 26.76
N ARG A 51 -20.44 4.30 25.70
CA ARG A 51 -21.64 4.36 24.85
C ARG A 51 -21.30 4.09 23.39
N PHE A 52 -22.18 3.37 22.72
CA PHE A 52 -22.13 3.13 21.29
C PHE A 52 -23.14 4.01 20.56
N ASN A 53 -22.68 4.74 19.55
CA ASN A 53 -23.46 5.65 18.70
C ASN A 53 -24.36 6.61 19.49
N GLY A 54 -23.91 7.03 20.68
CA GLY A 54 -24.63 7.94 21.57
C GLY A 54 -25.96 7.41 22.14
N ARG A 55 -26.29 6.13 21.91
CA ARG A 55 -27.58 5.53 22.31
C ARG A 55 -27.36 4.45 23.36
N ASN A 56 -26.66 3.38 22.98
CA ASN A 56 -26.58 2.17 23.78
C ASN A 56 -25.44 2.31 24.80
N ASN A 57 -25.71 2.00 26.06
CA ASN A 57 -24.66 1.89 27.07
C ASN A 57 -24.07 0.49 27.00
N LEU A 58 -22.74 0.40 26.93
CA LEU A 58 -21.98 -0.85 26.82
C LEU A 58 -21.41 -1.27 28.16
N VAL A 59 -20.87 -0.31 28.90
CA VAL A 59 -20.24 -0.51 30.21
C VAL A 59 -20.76 0.58 31.13
N SER A 60 -21.04 0.21 32.37
CA SER A 60 -21.31 1.14 33.46
C SER A 60 -20.44 0.82 34.67
N VAL A 61 -19.75 1.83 35.18
CA VAL A 61 -18.93 1.74 36.39
C VAL A 61 -19.38 2.82 37.36
N SER A 62 -19.56 2.44 38.62
CA SER A 62 -19.79 3.35 39.74
C SER A 62 -18.77 3.06 40.84
N PRO A 63 -18.32 4.06 41.61
CA PRO A 63 -17.16 3.91 42.52
C PRO A 63 -17.25 2.74 43.51
N LYS A 64 -18.47 2.37 43.92
CA LYS A 64 -18.72 1.34 44.95
C LYS A 64 -19.39 0.06 44.43
N SER A 65 -19.50 -0.09 43.11
CA SER A 65 -20.19 -1.22 42.50
C SER A 65 -19.28 -1.98 41.54
N LYS A 66 -19.60 -3.26 41.32
CA LYS A 66 -18.95 -4.02 40.24
C LYS A 66 -19.32 -3.38 38.89
N PRO A 67 -18.38 -3.34 37.93
CA PRO A 67 -18.70 -2.95 36.56
C PRO A 67 -19.84 -3.79 36.01
N ASN A 68 -20.72 -3.16 35.25
CA ASN A 68 -21.80 -3.83 34.56
C ASN A 68 -21.58 -3.73 33.05
N ILE A 69 -21.53 -4.86 32.36
CA ILE A 69 -21.48 -4.93 30.89
C ILE A 69 -22.92 -5.14 30.41
N LEU A 70 -23.38 -4.24 29.55
CA LEU A 70 -24.77 -4.08 29.17
C LEU A 70 -25.00 -4.45 27.69
N GLY A 71 -26.21 -4.91 27.38
CA GLY A 71 -26.66 -5.18 26.01
C GLY A 71 -25.98 -6.36 25.33
N ASP A 72 -26.00 -6.37 23.99
CA ASP A 72 -25.53 -7.49 23.15
C ASP A 72 -23.99 -7.68 23.14
N TYR A 73 -23.27 -6.87 23.93
CA TYR A 73 -21.83 -6.94 24.09
C TYR A 73 -21.40 -7.76 25.31
N THR A 74 -22.34 -8.37 26.05
CA THR A 74 -22.02 -9.31 27.12
C THR A 74 -21.14 -10.45 26.60
N GLY A 75 -19.96 -10.62 27.21
CA GLY A 75 -18.96 -11.63 26.80
C GLY A 75 -18.04 -11.21 25.65
N ARG A 76 -18.26 -10.03 25.03
CA ARG A 76 -17.42 -9.45 23.98
C ARG A 76 -16.65 -8.21 24.41
N ILE A 77 -16.69 -7.86 25.70
CA ILE A 77 -15.96 -6.73 26.28
C ILE A 77 -15.14 -7.23 27.46
N GLU A 78 -13.86 -6.88 27.46
CA GLU A 78 -12.99 -6.98 28.63
C GLU A 78 -12.62 -5.60 29.13
N LEU A 79 -12.60 -5.45 30.45
CA LEU A 79 -12.23 -4.20 31.11
C LEU A 79 -10.76 -4.25 31.52
N SER A 80 -10.08 -3.11 31.43
CA SER A 80 -8.75 -2.98 32.03
C SER A 80 -8.80 -3.17 33.54
N GLU A 81 -7.64 -3.36 34.18
CA GLU A 81 -7.55 -3.53 35.65
C GLU A 81 -8.23 -2.38 36.41
N LYS A 82 -8.13 -1.17 35.86
CA LYS A 82 -8.71 0.07 36.41
C LYS A 82 -10.16 0.30 35.97
N LYS A 83 -10.67 -0.52 35.05
CA LYS A 83 -12.07 -0.63 34.62
C LYS A 83 -12.61 0.53 33.76
N TYR A 84 -11.74 1.43 33.29
CA TYR A 84 -12.15 2.56 32.45
C TYR A 84 -11.89 2.33 30.96
N SER A 85 -10.76 1.71 30.62
CA SER A 85 -10.45 1.28 29.24
C SER A 85 -11.11 -0.07 28.94
N VAL A 86 -11.43 -0.29 27.66
CA VAL A 86 -12.13 -1.51 27.20
C VAL A 86 -11.38 -2.17 26.05
N THR A 87 -11.33 -3.50 26.06
CA THR A 87 -11.03 -4.30 24.88
C THR A 87 -12.34 -4.84 24.32
N LEU A 88 -12.71 -4.41 23.12
CA LEU A 88 -13.81 -4.98 22.36
C LEU A 88 -13.29 -6.20 21.61
N LYS A 89 -14.02 -7.33 21.67
CA LYS A 89 -13.58 -8.61 21.12
C LYS A 89 -14.34 -9.04 19.87
N ASN A 90 -13.64 -9.69 18.95
CA ASN A 90 -14.20 -10.31 17.75
C ASN A 90 -15.15 -9.37 16.98
N LEU A 91 -14.64 -8.20 16.60
CA LEU A 91 -15.47 -7.14 16.01
C LEU A 91 -16.02 -7.55 14.64
N GLN A 92 -17.28 -7.23 14.40
CA GLN A 92 -17.95 -7.42 13.12
C GLN A 92 -18.24 -6.07 12.46
N ASN A 93 -18.55 -6.04 11.16
CA ASN A 93 -18.84 -4.78 10.44
C ASN A 93 -19.96 -3.97 11.10
N THR A 94 -20.95 -4.64 11.72
CA THR A 94 -22.05 -4.03 12.47
C THR A 94 -21.63 -3.34 13.77
N ASP A 95 -20.45 -3.68 14.30
CA ASP A 95 -19.84 -3.02 15.46
C ASP A 95 -19.13 -1.71 15.08
N SER A 96 -19.11 -1.32 13.79
CA SER A 96 -18.59 -0.03 13.35
C SER A 96 -19.46 1.11 13.88
N GLY A 97 -18.83 2.15 14.42
CA GLY A 97 -19.53 3.29 14.98
C GLY A 97 -18.67 4.13 15.91
N VAL A 98 -19.32 5.07 16.59
CA VAL A 98 -18.67 5.94 17.56
C VAL A 98 -18.81 5.35 18.95
N TYR A 99 -17.67 5.13 19.59
CA TYR A 99 -17.55 4.69 20.97
C TYR A 99 -17.10 5.87 21.82
N THR A 100 -17.92 6.24 22.80
CA THR A 100 -17.67 7.41 23.65
C THR A 100 -17.59 6.99 25.10
N ALA A 101 -16.47 7.31 25.76
CA ALA A 101 -16.32 7.22 27.21
C ALA A 101 -16.81 8.52 27.85
N ARG A 102 -17.84 8.43 28.69
CA ARG A 102 -18.43 9.59 29.39
C ARG A 102 -18.38 9.38 30.89
N LEU A 103 -18.08 10.46 31.59
CA LEU A 103 -18.06 10.52 33.04
C LEU A 103 -19.08 11.55 33.51
N THR A 104 -19.88 11.19 34.50
CA THR A 104 -20.85 12.10 35.13
C THR A 104 -20.38 12.44 36.52
N THR A 105 -20.14 13.73 36.76
CA THR A 105 -19.97 14.33 38.10
C THR A 105 -21.20 15.19 38.37
N ASP A 106 -21.02 16.44 38.80
CA ASP A 106 -21.98 17.54 38.66
C ASP A 106 -22.30 17.87 37.19
N VAL A 107 -21.37 17.60 36.28
CA VAL A 107 -21.52 17.78 34.83
C VAL A 107 -21.12 16.50 34.09
N VAL A 108 -21.59 16.35 32.85
CA VAL A 108 -21.19 15.23 31.99
C VAL A 108 -19.97 15.62 31.16
N LYS A 109 -18.87 14.91 31.34
CA LYS A 109 -17.62 15.05 30.57
C LYS A 109 -17.45 13.88 29.61
N THR A 110 -16.86 14.14 28.44
CA THR A 110 -16.39 13.09 27.53
C THR A 110 -14.90 12.94 27.76
N LEU A 111 -14.45 11.73 28.09
CA LEU A 111 -13.05 11.43 28.37
C LEU A 111 -12.31 10.87 27.16
N ALA A 112 -13.01 10.12 26.31
CA ALA A 112 -12.48 9.61 25.06
C ALA A 112 -13.61 9.41 24.04
N GLU A 113 -13.28 9.57 22.77
CA GLU A 113 -14.21 9.30 21.67
C GLU A 113 -13.46 8.70 20.47
N TYR A 114 -13.87 7.51 20.06
CA TYR A 114 -13.27 6.76 18.97
C TYR A 114 -14.29 6.44 17.88
N LYS A 115 -13.94 6.67 16.62
CA LYS A 115 -14.69 6.20 15.46
C LYS A 115 -14.06 4.90 14.97
N VAL A 116 -14.62 3.79 15.45
CA VAL A 116 -14.17 2.45 15.06
C VAL A 116 -14.83 2.09 13.73
N THR A 117 -13.99 1.74 12.76
CA THR A 117 -14.41 1.27 11.43
C THR A 117 -13.86 -0.13 11.24
N VAL A 118 -14.75 -1.12 11.23
CA VAL A 118 -14.41 -2.53 11.01
C VAL A 118 -14.47 -2.80 9.52
N GLN A 119 -13.40 -3.38 8.97
CA GLN A 119 -13.26 -3.67 7.55
C GLN A 119 -12.91 -5.13 7.34
N ASP A 120 -13.52 -5.73 6.33
CA ASP A 120 -13.10 -7.05 5.85
C ASP A 120 -11.74 -6.96 5.15
N PRO A 121 -10.93 -8.03 5.21
CA PRO A 121 -9.71 -8.09 4.43
C PRO A 121 -10.04 -8.00 2.93
N VAL A 122 -9.18 -7.31 2.19
CA VAL A 122 -9.34 -7.19 0.73
C VAL A 122 -9.16 -8.55 0.06
N SER A 123 -9.92 -8.78 -1.01
CA SER A 123 -9.76 -9.99 -1.83
C SER A 123 -8.38 -10.01 -2.51
N PRO A 124 -7.92 -11.18 -2.97
CA PRO A 124 -6.79 -11.26 -3.88
C PRO A 124 -7.00 -10.38 -5.11
N VAL A 125 -5.90 -9.91 -5.67
CA VAL A 125 -5.85 -9.09 -6.87
C VAL A 125 -5.19 -9.87 -8.00
N GLY A 126 -5.61 -9.60 -9.23
CA GLY A 126 -5.03 -10.14 -10.45
C GLY A 126 -4.53 -9.02 -11.34
N LEU A 127 -3.37 -9.22 -11.94
CA LEU A 127 -2.75 -8.30 -12.88
C LEU A 127 -2.59 -8.99 -14.25
N THR A 128 -3.24 -8.44 -15.27
CA THR A 128 -3.16 -8.94 -16.65
C THR A 128 -2.49 -7.93 -17.55
N VAL A 129 -1.70 -8.43 -18.49
CA VAL A 129 -1.16 -7.63 -19.60
C VAL A 129 -2.10 -7.82 -20.78
N ASP A 130 -2.82 -6.77 -21.14
CA ASP A 130 -3.89 -6.84 -22.15
C ASP A 130 -3.35 -6.55 -23.56
N SER A 131 -2.42 -5.59 -23.67
CA SER A 131 -1.82 -5.23 -24.94
C SER A 131 -0.37 -4.79 -24.80
N VAL A 132 0.40 -4.98 -25.89
CA VAL A 132 1.78 -4.52 -26.03
C VAL A 132 1.86 -3.70 -27.30
N SER A 133 2.26 -2.43 -27.16
CA SER A 133 2.43 -1.49 -28.25
C SER A 133 3.90 -1.08 -28.38
N PRO A 134 4.74 -1.91 -29.03
CA PRO A 134 6.16 -1.62 -29.20
C PRO A 134 6.38 -0.59 -30.32
N SER A 135 7.16 0.45 -30.04
CA SER A 135 7.67 1.42 -31.01
C SER A 135 9.20 1.34 -31.10
N SER A 136 9.84 2.19 -31.92
CA SER A 136 11.31 2.25 -31.99
C SER A 136 11.94 2.81 -30.71
N ASP A 137 11.22 3.70 -30.03
CA ASP A 137 11.77 4.54 -28.95
C ASP A 137 11.13 4.22 -27.60
N SER A 138 9.99 3.51 -27.59
CA SER A 138 9.25 3.15 -26.38
C SER A 138 8.55 1.80 -26.53
N CYS A 139 8.25 1.15 -25.39
CA CYS A 139 7.35 0.02 -25.37
C CYS A 139 6.27 0.25 -24.32
N ASN A 140 5.05 0.47 -24.79
CA ASN A 140 3.92 0.73 -23.92
C ASN A 140 3.13 -0.56 -23.72
N LEU A 141 2.85 -0.89 -22.46
CA LEU A 141 1.97 -1.96 -22.05
C LEU A 141 0.65 -1.40 -21.58
N THR A 142 -0.45 -2.02 -21.99
CA THR A 142 -1.73 -1.84 -21.31
C THR A 142 -1.89 -2.98 -20.34
N VAL A 143 -2.05 -2.65 -19.06
CA VAL A 143 -2.28 -3.63 -17.99
C VAL A 143 -3.59 -3.35 -17.28
N THR A 144 -4.32 -4.40 -16.97
CA THR A 144 -5.52 -4.30 -16.13
C THR A 144 -5.23 -4.92 -14.78
N CYS A 145 -5.47 -4.12 -13.75
CA CYS A 145 -5.52 -4.61 -12.39
C CYS A 145 -6.98 -4.76 -11.96
N SER A 146 -7.32 -5.93 -11.40
CA SER A 146 -8.67 -6.21 -10.95
C SER A 146 -8.68 -7.07 -9.70
N SER A 147 -9.64 -6.85 -8.82
CA SER A 147 -9.93 -7.81 -7.77
C SER A 147 -10.50 -9.11 -8.37
N VAL A 148 -10.22 -10.27 -7.76
CA VAL A 148 -10.68 -11.58 -8.28
C VAL A 148 -12.21 -11.67 -8.40
N ASP A 149 -12.94 -10.99 -7.53
CA ASP A 149 -14.40 -10.88 -7.55
C ASP A 149 -14.92 -9.80 -8.53
N SER A 150 -14.02 -9.12 -9.26
CA SER A 150 -14.31 -8.04 -10.22
C SER A 150 -15.09 -6.86 -9.63
N HIS A 151 -15.08 -6.70 -8.30
CA HIS A 151 -15.77 -5.59 -7.64
C HIS A 151 -15.05 -4.24 -7.85
N ILE A 152 -13.75 -4.26 -8.17
CA ILE A 152 -12.98 -3.09 -8.56
C ILE A 152 -11.99 -3.46 -9.67
N SER A 153 -11.87 -2.61 -10.69
CA SER A 153 -10.93 -2.82 -11.79
C SER A 153 -10.45 -1.49 -12.35
N SER A 154 -9.19 -1.42 -12.75
CA SER A 154 -8.61 -0.24 -13.36
C SER A 154 -7.55 -0.63 -14.39
N THR A 155 -7.54 0.08 -15.50
CA THR A 155 -6.60 -0.12 -16.61
C THR A 155 -5.55 0.97 -16.62
N PHE A 156 -4.30 0.56 -16.84
CA PHE A 156 -3.13 1.42 -16.79
C PHE A 156 -2.31 1.24 -18.06
N THR A 157 -1.74 2.34 -18.53
CA THR A 157 -0.69 2.33 -19.56
C THR A 157 0.65 2.52 -18.89
N CYS A 158 1.54 1.53 -19.03
CA CYS A 158 2.87 1.51 -18.45
C CYS A 158 3.94 1.56 -19.54
N ASP A 159 4.99 2.34 -19.33
CA ASP A 159 6.24 2.29 -20.08
C ASP A 159 7.35 1.60 -19.27
N ASP A 160 8.61 1.75 -19.66
CA ASP A 160 9.78 1.17 -18.98
C ASP A 160 10.15 1.88 -17.67
N THR A 161 9.45 2.94 -17.30
CA THR A 161 9.75 3.78 -16.13
C THR A 161 8.55 4.02 -15.22
N THR A 162 7.35 4.19 -15.77
CA THR A 162 6.16 4.67 -15.08
C THR A 162 4.89 3.99 -15.57
N CYS A 163 3.84 4.07 -14.76
CA CYS A 163 2.49 3.63 -15.10
C CYS A 163 1.52 4.80 -14.88
N SER A 164 0.61 4.99 -15.82
CA SER A 164 -0.43 6.02 -15.77
C SER A 164 -1.81 5.39 -15.94
N GLN A 165 -2.78 5.82 -15.14
CA GLN A 165 -4.14 5.30 -15.22
C GLN A 165 -4.85 5.93 -16.43
N GLU A 166 -5.55 5.10 -17.21
CA GLU A 166 -6.34 5.58 -18.34
C GLU A 166 -7.53 6.41 -17.84
N GLY A 167 -7.73 7.60 -18.39
CA GLY A 167 -8.82 8.53 -18.00
C GLY A 167 -8.46 9.58 -16.95
N GLY A 168 -7.25 9.57 -16.38
CA GLY A 168 -6.75 10.63 -15.48
C GLY A 168 -7.45 10.76 -14.12
N GLU A 169 -8.48 9.95 -13.85
CA GLU A 169 -9.11 9.85 -12.54
C GLU A 169 -8.23 9.03 -11.58
N ARG A 170 -8.31 9.37 -10.29
CA ARG A 170 -7.65 8.63 -9.21
C ARG A 170 -8.22 7.21 -9.16
N SER A 171 -7.39 6.24 -8.80
CA SER A 171 -7.79 4.85 -8.53
C SER A 171 -9.16 4.78 -7.87
N GLU A 172 -10.05 3.95 -8.42
CA GLU A 172 -11.39 3.77 -7.85
C GLU A 172 -11.28 3.43 -6.36
N VAL A 173 -12.09 4.09 -5.55
CA VAL A 173 -12.21 3.78 -4.12
C VAL A 173 -13.56 3.16 -3.90
N THR A 174 -13.58 1.92 -3.41
CA THR A 174 -14.83 1.22 -3.12
C THR A 174 -15.52 1.84 -1.91
N LYS A 175 -16.80 1.50 -1.70
CA LYS A 175 -17.55 1.87 -0.48
C LYS A 175 -16.89 1.37 0.81
N SER A 176 -16.05 0.34 0.74
CA SER A 176 -15.27 -0.19 1.87
C SER A 176 -13.93 0.54 2.10
N GLY A 177 -13.61 1.56 1.29
CA GLY A 177 -12.35 2.30 1.39
C GLY A 177 -11.14 1.56 0.80
N ALA A 178 -11.38 0.49 0.03
CA ALA A 178 -10.34 -0.23 -0.69
C ALA A 178 -10.00 0.50 -2.00
N SER A 179 -8.74 0.40 -2.42
CA SER A 179 -8.23 1.03 -3.65
C SER A 179 -7.21 0.15 -4.35
N LEU A 180 -7.09 0.33 -5.67
CA LEU A 180 -6.07 -0.30 -6.50
C LEU A 180 -4.91 0.67 -6.77
N GLN A 181 -3.68 0.23 -6.60
CA GLN A 181 -2.49 1.03 -6.91
C GLN A 181 -1.53 0.22 -7.76
N VAL A 182 -1.13 0.79 -8.90
CA VAL A 182 -0.18 0.15 -9.82
C VAL A 182 1.14 0.90 -9.80
N TYR A 183 2.23 0.16 -9.64
CA TYR A 183 3.58 0.70 -9.57
C TYR A 183 4.52 -0.04 -10.51
N HIS A 184 5.48 0.69 -11.07
CA HIS A 184 6.61 0.12 -11.79
C HIS A 184 7.81 -0.07 -10.84
N LEU A 185 8.45 -1.24 -10.89
CA LEU A 185 9.67 -1.54 -10.15
C LEU A 185 10.91 -1.41 -11.04
N SER A 186 12.04 -1.04 -10.44
CA SER A 186 13.33 -0.91 -11.14
C SER A 186 13.86 -2.18 -11.80
N ASN A 187 13.36 -3.35 -11.40
CA ASN A 187 13.63 -4.64 -12.07
C ASN A 187 12.72 -4.88 -13.28
N ALA A 188 12.10 -3.83 -13.80
CA ALA A 188 11.17 -3.83 -14.90
C ALA A 188 9.97 -4.77 -14.64
N SER A 189 9.38 -4.73 -13.45
CA SER A 189 8.16 -5.51 -13.14
C SER A 189 7.05 -4.54 -12.75
N ILE A 190 5.81 -4.89 -13.07
CA ILE A 190 4.65 -4.09 -12.70
C ILE A 190 3.97 -4.80 -11.54
N ILE A 191 3.71 -4.06 -10.45
CA ILE A 191 2.94 -4.53 -9.30
C ILE A 191 1.57 -3.87 -9.35
N CYS A 192 0.53 -4.67 -9.11
CA CYS A 192 -0.72 -4.13 -8.64
C CYS A 192 -0.96 -4.50 -7.18
N ASN A 193 -1.28 -3.48 -6.38
CA ASN A 193 -1.63 -3.59 -4.98
C ASN A 193 -3.12 -3.25 -4.79
N HIS A 194 -3.87 -4.16 -4.20
CA HIS A 194 -5.22 -3.90 -3.70
C HIS A 194 -5.14 -3.75 -2.19
N SER A 195 -5.55 -2.60 -1.65
CA SER A 195 -5.41 -2.34 -0.22
C SER A 195 -6.54 -1.51 0.37
N ASN A 196 -6.82 -1.75 1.65
CA ASN A 196 -7.62 -0.89 2.52
C ASN A 196 -6.81 -0.53 3.78
N GLN A 197 -7.45 0.00 4.81
CA GLN A 197 -6.73 0.46 6.01
C GLN A 197 -6.21 -0.69 6.90
N VAL A 198 -6.70 -1.91 6.68
CA VAL A 198 -6.41 -3.07 7.56
C VAL A 198 -5.65 -4.20 6.86
N SER A 199 -5.67 -4.25 5.53
CA SER A 199 -5.15 -5.36 4.75
C SER A 199 -4.73 -4.94 3.35
N TRP A 200 -3.88 -5.75 2.73
CA TRP A 200 -3.44 -5.55 1.36
C TRP A 200 -3.10 -6.89 0.69
N THR A 201 -3.29 -6.97 -0.62
CA THR A 201 -2.87 -8.08 -1.49
C THR A 201 -2.19 -7.51 -2.72
N GLN A 202 -1.27 -8.26 -3.32
CA GLN A 202 -0.59 -7.81 -4.53
C GLN A 202 -0.43 -8.94 -5.54
N ASP A 203 -0.38 -8.57 -6.81
CA ASP A 203 0.02 -9.41 -7.92
C ASP A 203 1.08 -8.68 -8.76
N MET A 204 1.94 -9.44 -9.42
CA MET A 204 3.11 -8.91 -10.12
C MET A 204 3.27 -9.57 -11.48
N THR A 205 3.53 -8.77 -12.52
CA THR A 205 3.87 -9.32 -13.83
C THR A 205 5.25 -9.99 -13.80
N LYS A 206 5.50 -10.83 -14.80
CA LYS A 206 6.87 -11.16 -15.19
C LYS A 206 7.59 -9.88 -15.65
N ASN A 207 8.91 -9.97 -15.71
CA ASN A 207 9.76 -8.89 -16.19
C ASN A 207 9.28 -8.35 -17.56
N ILE A 208 9.19 -7.03 -17.69
CA ILE A 208 8.66 -6.28 -18.84
C ILE A 208 9.38 -6.66 -20.13
N TRP A 209 10.67 -7.00 -20.05
CA TRP A 209 11.49 -7.38 -21.19
C TRP A 209 11.04 -8.70 -21.83
N VAL A 210 10.22 -9.51 -21.13
CA VAL A 210 9.56 -10.69 -21.70
C VAL A 210 8.49 -10.27 -22.72
N PHE A 211 7.79 -9.16 -22.45
CA PHE A 211 6.72 -8.63 -23.31
C PHE A 211 7.27 -7.63 -24.33
N CYS A 212 8.30 -6.88 -23.93
CA CYS A 212 8.98 -5.84 -24.69
C CYS A 212 10.46 -6.20 -24.90
N PRO A 213 10.80 -7.16 -25.79
CA PRO A 213 12.20 -7.44 -26.07
C PRO A 213 12.85 -6.20 -26.71
N LEU A 214 14.03 -5.80 -26.21
CA LEU A 214 14.86 -4.74 -26.79
C LEU A 214 15.04 -4.99 -28.29
N ARG A 215 14.33 -4.22 -29.11
CA ARG A 215 14.56 -4.20 -30.56
C ARG A 215 15.74 -3.29 -30.82
N CYS A 216 16.82 -3.86 -31.36
CA CYS A 216 17.98 -3.12 -31.80
C CYS A 216 17.57 -2.22 -32.99
N VAL A 217 17.27 -0.94 -32.72
CA VAL A 217 17.18 0.08 -33.77
C VAL A 217 18.61 0.38 -34.22
N ALA A 218 18.89 0.14 -35.49
CA ALA A 218 20.14 0.58 -36.10
C ALA A 218 20.14 2.12 -36.12
N GLY A 219 20.74 2.75 -35.10
CA GLY A 219 20.97 4.20 -35.11
C GLY A 219 20.96 4.95 -33.77
N ALA A 220 20.65 4.32 -32.63
CA ALA A 220 20.69 5.02 -31.35
C ALA A 220 22.04 4.78 -30.62
N GLU A 221 22.83 5.84 -30.50
CA GLU A 221 24.05 5.86 -29.70
C GLU A 221 23.71 5.78 -28.21
N SER A 222 23.84 4.59 -27.61
CA SER A 222 24.04 4.46 -26.16
C SER A 222 24.33 3.00 -25.79
N HIS A 223 25.51 2.80 -25.16
CA HIS A 223 25.92 1.67 -24.32
C HIS A 223 25.89 0.29 -24.98
N THR A 224 27.08 -0.14 -25.45
CA THR A 224 27.45 -1.48 -25.94
C THR A 224 26.31 -2.50 -25.99
N SER A 225 25.47 -2.35 -27.01
CA SER A 225 24.36 -3.26 -27.27
C SER A 225 24.91 -4.67 -27.56
N VAL A 226 24.28 -5.69 -27.00
CA VAL A 226 24.57 -7.11 -27.29
C VAL A 226 24.55 -7.38 -28.80
N CYS A 227 23.76 -6.62 -29.58
CA CYS A 227 23.74 -6.66 -31.04
C CYS A 227 25.05 -6.16 -31.67
N VAL A 228 25.65 -5.08 -31.16
CA VAL A 228 26.95 -4.57 -31.62
C VAL A 228 28.03 -5.59 -31.31
N VAL A 229 28.02 -6.18 -30.11
CA VAL A 229 28.97 -7.23 -29.72
C VAL A 229 28.86 -8.44 -30.67
N LYS A 230 27.64 -8.92 -30.96
CA LYS A 230 27.44 -10.01 -31.92
C LYS A 230 27.94 -9.67 -33.32
N THR A 231 27.69 -8.44 -33.79
CA THR A 231 28.12 -7.99 -35.11
C THR A 231 29.65 -7.88 -35.20
N VAL A 232 30.28 -7.34 -34.17
CA VAL A 232 31.76 -7.22 -34.07
C VAL A 232 32.42 -8.60 -33.97
N VAL A 233 31.86 -9.53 -33.17
CA VAL A 233 32.40 -10.89 -33.08
C VAL A 233 32.31 -11.61 -34.43
N PHE A 234 31.19 -11.46 -35.14
CA PHE A 234 31.02 -12.07 -36.45
C PHE A 234 31.97 -11.47 -37.50
N SER A 235 32.14 -10.15 -37.50
CA SER A 235 33.05 -9.48 -38.44
C SER A 235 34.52 -9.81 -38.17
N VAL A 236 34.94 -9.83 -36.90
CA VAL A 236 36.30 -10.25 -36.51
C VAL A 236 36.54 -11.71 -36.89
N GLY A 237 35.57 -12.60 -36.64
CA GLY A 237 35.64 -13.99 -37.06
C GLY A 237 35.84 -14.16 -38.56
N LEU A 238 35.10 -13.41 -39.38
CA LEU A 238 35.25 -13.43 -40.84
C LEU A 238 36.63 -12.94 -41.30
N VAL A 239 37.17 -11.88 -40.69
CA VAL A 239 38.51 -11.35 -41.03
C VAL A 239 39.61 -12.37 -40.71
N ILE A 240 39.51 -13.07 -39.57
CA ILE A 240 40.46 -14.13 -39.20
C ILE A 240 40.39 -15.29 -40.21
N MET A 241 39.18 -15.68 -40.63
CA MET A 241 39.00 -16.74 -41.63
C MET A 241 39.62 -16.37 -42.99
N VAL A 242 39.34 -15.15 -43.47
CA VAL A 242 39.88 -14.67 -44.76
C VAL A 242 41.41 -14.56 -44.73
N SER A 243 41.97 -14.01 -43.64
CA SER A 243 43.43 -13.89 -43.50
C SER A 243 44.14 -15.24 -43.45
N ALA A 244 43.56 -16.24 -42.78
CA ALA A 244 44.09 -17.60 -42.78
C ALA A 244 44.10 -18.22 -44.19
N VAL A 245 43.01 -18.06 -44.96
CA VAL A 245 42.93 -18.55 -46.36
C VAL A 245 43.98 -17.89 -47.24
N ILE A 246 44.16 -16.57 -47.14
CA ILE A 246 45.17 -15.83 -47.90
C ILE A 246 46.58 -16.33 -47.55
N THR A 247 46.86 -16.54 -46.26
CA THR A 247 48.17 -16.98 -45.79
C THR A 247 48.50 -18.38 -46.30
N VAL A 248 47.53 -19.30 -46.27
CA VAL A 248 47.68 -20.66 -46.84
C VAL A 248 47.95 -20.59 -48.34
N HIS A 249 47.18 -19.79 -49.10
CA HIS A 249 47.41 -19.64 -50.54
C HIS A 249 48.78 -19.05 -50.88
N LEU A 250 49.24 -18.05 -50.10
CA LEU A 250 50.57 -17.48 -50.29
C LEU A 250 51.67 -18.50 -49.99
N MET A 251 51.55 -19.28 -48.91
CA MET A 251 52.49 -20.35 -48.58
C MET A 251 52.54 -21.44 -49.66
N GLU A 252 51.39 -21.86 -50.19
CA GLU A 252 51.32 -22.85 -51.28
C GLU A 252 51.99 -22.33 -52.56
N LYS A 253 51.80 -21.04 -52.87
CA LYS A 253 52.40 -20.40 -54.04
C LYS A 253 53.91 -20.22 -53.91
N ILE A 254 54.42 -19.94 -52.71
CA ILE A 254 55.86 -19.89 -52.42
C ILE A 254 56.48 -21.28 -52.53
N LYS A 255 55.81 -22.31 -52.01
CA LYS A 255 56.28 -23.70 -52.08
C LYS A 255 56.33 -24.25 -53.52
N LYS A 256 55.50 -23.75 -54.44
CA LYS A 256 55.54 -24.10 -55.87
C LYS A 256 56.64 -23.36 -56.66
N LYS A 257 57.27 -22.33 -56.08
CA LYS A 257 58.27 -21.48 -56.75
C LYS A 257 59.72 -21.82 -56.37
N ASN A 258 59.92 -22.60 -55.30
CA ASN A 258 61.18 -23.25 -54.95
C ASN A 258 61.16 -24.72 -55.40
#